data_AF-A0A9P5HC31-F1
#
_entry.id   AF-A0A9P5HC31-F1
#
_cell.length_a   1.000
_cell.length_b   1.000
_cell.length_c   1.000
_cell.angle_alpha   90.00
_cell.angle_beta   90.00
_cell.angle_gamma   90.00
#
_symmetry.space_group_name_H-M   'P 1'
#
loop_
_entity.id
_entity.type
_entity.pdbx_description
1 polymer ?
#
loop_
_entity_poly.entity_id
_entity_poly.type
_entity_poly.pdbx_seq_one_letter_code
_entity_poly.pdbx_strand_id
1 'polypeptide(L)'
;MAIQKTVAGVSSVALRISAFIFFRLFPAHFSSIAFALFAIYVPSFFASYFTAPELEVIDDQIAITVKETTITTETPLLTEDGVAVAPTPEVVADEIDIKENVVLGEKPAKAWKVLLFGAPSSTRPFSSFLTFFVNIVLVSLTADALYRARLYYPADDLSFVRLGYVSPTEAKFLIREPDQAKMPITFEIHIKDPQPPFDNTLWQPAGGVRWTANTTDFTAALSVPLQHSQQRRYEWRTSNNHTGEFMSPPKAGSMPEYHDGKFTFLSTSCILPRFPYNPLDHPLAIPGLRHLANKIPELGAQFMLFLGDFIYVDVPERFGSSVEEYRMQYRQVYASPDWAPVAQNLSWIHVLDDHEISHLLHIIPSFS
;
A
#
# COMPACT_ATOMS: atom_id res chain seq x y z
N MET A 1 -15.44 -2.58 32.02
CA MET A 1 -14.00 -2.86 31.82
C MET A 1 -13.80 -3.85 30.67
N ALA A 2 -14.51 -4.98 30.67
CA ALA A 2 -14.66 -5.86 29.51
C ALA A 2 -14.85 -5.14 28.16
N ILE A 3 -15.65 -4.06 28.11
CA ILE A 3 -15.90 -3.31 26.87
C ILE A 3 -14.62 -2.75 26.26
N GLN A 4 -13.74 -2.08 27.03
CA GLN A 4 -12.51 -1.47 26.48
C GLN A 4 -11.54 -2.55 25.98
N LYS A 5 -11.44 -3.66 26.70
CA LYS A 5 -10.62 -4.81 26.32
C LYS A 5 -11.13 -5.46 25.03
N THR A 6 -12.45 -5.62 24.90
CA THR A 6 -13.10 -6.13 23.69
C THR A 6 -12.91 -5.17 22.52
N VAL A 7 -13.10 -3.86 22.73
CA VAL A 7 -12.88 -2.84 21.68
C VAL A 7 -11.43 -2.84 21.22
N ALA A 8 -10.45 -2.90 22.13
CA ALA A 8 -9.03 -3.01 21.78
C ALA A 8 -8.74 -4.29 20.97
N GLY A 9 -9.32 -5.43 21.37
CA GLY A 9 -9.15 -6.68 20.65
C GLY A 9 -9.76 -6.64 19.23
N VAL A 10 -11.02 -6.22 19.11
CA VAL A 10 -11.73 -6.15 17.83
C VAL A 10 -11.06 -5.15 16.88
N SER A 11 -10.73 -3.95 17.36
CA SER A 11 -10.05 -2.92 16.55
C SER A 11 -8.66 -3.38 16.09
N SER A 12 -7.89 -4.08 16.94
CA SER A 12 -6.60 -4.67 16.55
C SER A 12 -6.75 -5.73 15.46
N VAL A 13 -7.70 -6.67 15.59
CA VAL A 13 -7.92 -7.71 14.58
C VAL A 13 -8.39 -7.11 13.26
N ALA A 14 -9.38 -6.21 13.32
CA ALA A 14 -9.90 -5.52 12.15
C ALA A 14 -8.79 -4.70 11.45
N LEU A 15 -7.93 -4.00 12.20
CA LEU A 15 -6.82 -3.23 11.64
C LEU A 15 -5.87 -4.13 10.85
N ARG A 16 -5.51 -5.29 11.41
CA ARG A 16 -4.61 -6.25 10.76
C ARG A 16 -5.21 -6.83 9.48
N ILE A 17 -6.50 -7.14 9.50
CA ILE A 17 -7.24 -7.60 8.31
C ILE A 17 -7.26 -6.49 7.25
N SER A 18 -7.61 -5.26 7.64
CA SER A 18 -7.63 -4.11 6.72
C SER A 18 -6.26 -3.82 6.11
N ALA A 19 -5.18 -3.86 6.90
CA ALA A 19 -3.82 -3.69 6.40
C ALA A 19 -3.42 -4.84 5.46
N PHE A 20 -3.77 -6.09 5.78
CA PHE A 20 -3.52 -7.23 4.91
C PHE A 20 -4.24 -7.10 3.56
N ILE A 21 -5.53 -6.73 3.59
CA ILE A 21 -6.33 -6.49 2.38
C ILE A 21 -5.71 -5.36 1.56
N PHE A 22 -5.35 -4.24 2.19
CA PHE A 22 -4.73 -3.09 1.52
C PHE A 22 -3.45 -3.45 0.74
N PHE A 23 -2.59 -4.31 1.31
CA PHE A 23 -1.34 -4.70 0.64
C PHE A 23 -1.48 -5.83 -0.40
N ARG A 24 -2.60 -6.56 -0.41
CA ARG A 24 -2.76 -7.78 -1.22
C ARG A 24 -3.84 -7.70 -2.28
N LEU A 25 -4.88 -6.91 -2.04
CA LEU A 25 -6.02 -6.79 -2.94
C LEU A 25 -6.07 -5.37 -3.49
N PHE A 26 -6.19 -5.24 -4.79
CA PHE A 26 -6.35 -3.97 -5.50
C PHE A 26 -7.68 -3.96 -6.25
N PRO A 27 -8.42 -2.83 -6.31
CA PRO A 27 -8.25 -1.60 -5.56
C PRO A 27 -8.88 -1.70 -4.16
N ALA A 28 -8.15 -1.27 -3.12
CA ALA A 28 -8.60 -1.37 -1.73
C ALA A 28 -8.46 -0.02 -1.01
N HIS A 29 -9.57 0.71 -0.86
CA HIS A 29 -9.67 1.91 -0.02
C HIS A 29 -9.66 1.61 1.50
N PHE A 30 -8.89 0.59 1.92
CA PHE A 30 -8.86 0.10 3.30
C PHE A 30 -7.81 0.80 4.17
N SER A 31 -6.98 1.69 3.58
CA SER A 31 -6.01 2.51 4.30
C SER A 31 -6.68 3.43 5.32
N SER A 32 -7.71 4.17 4.90
CA SER A 32 -8.50 5.06 5.76
C SER A 32 -9.16 4.30 6.92
N ILE A 33 -9.64 3.08 6.65
CA ILE A 33 -10.20 2.18 7.68
C ILE A 33 -9.10 1.75 8.66
N ALA A 34 -7.91 1.37 8.17
CA ALA A 34 -6.79 0.97 9.04
C ALA A 34 -6.36 2.12 9.97
N PHE A 35 -6.31 3.36 9.48
CA PHE A 35 -6.01 4.54 10.31
C PHE A 35 -7.09 4.80 11.36
N ALA A 36 -8.37 4.74 10.99
CA ALA A 36 -9.48 4.93 11.93
C ALA A 36 -9.48 3.85 13.03
N LEU A 37 -9.26 2.59 12.66
CA LEU A 37 -9.17 1.48 13.62
C LEU A 37 -7.98 1.64 14.57
N PHE A 38 -6.85 2.17 14.09
CA PHE A 38 -5.71 2.47 14.96
C PHE A 38 -6.02 3.60 15.95
N ALA A 39 -6.68 4.66 15.49
CA ALA A 39 -7.11 5.77 16.33
C ALA A 39 -8.10 5.33 17.43
N ILE A 40 -8.92 4.30 17.18
CA ILE A 40 -9.78 3.66 18.20
C ILE A 40 -8.97 2.73 19.11
N TYR A 41 -8.06 1.94 18.53
CA TYR A 41 -7.26 0.95 19.25
C TYR A 41 -6.39 1.58 20.35
N VAL A 42 -5.70 2.69 20.05
CA VAL A 42 -4.75 3.34 20.97
C VAL A 42 -5.39 3.73 22.32
N PRO A 43 -6.46 4.54 22.37
CA PRO A 43 -7.09 4.91 23.64
C PRO A 43 -7.69 3.70 24.37
N SER A 44 -8.32 2.76 23.66
CA SER A 44 -8.87 1.55 24.28
C SER A 44 -7.78 0.62 24.84
N PHE A 45 -6.61 0.56 24.18
CA PHE A 45 -5.46 -0.20 24.66
C PHE A 45 -4.96 0.38 25.98
N PHE A 46 -4.67 1.68 26.02
CA PHE A 46 -4.16 2.31 27.25
C PHE A 46 -5.19 2.28 28.38
N ALA A 47 -6.46 2.58 28.08
CA ALA A 47 -7.54 2.46 29.07
C ALA A 47 -7.59 1.04 29.63
N SER A 48 -7.63 0.01 28.78
CA SER A 48 -7.69 -1.38 29.25
C SER A 48 -6.41 -1.87 29.93
N TYR A 49 -5.23 -1.32 29.62
CA TYR A 49 -3.96 -1.73 30.22
C TYR A 49 -3.75 -1.16 31.62
N PHE A 50 -4.17 0.09 31.85
CA PHE A 50 -4.02 0.78 33.13
C PHE A 50 -5.21 0.59 34.08
N THR A 51 -6.33 0.03 33.62
CA THR A 51 -7.45 -0.29 34.52
C THR A 51 -7.16 -1.60 35.26
N ALA A 52 -7.61 -1.68 36.53
CA ALA A 52 -7.42 -2.84 37.37
C ALA A 52 -7.91 -4.15 36.70
N PRO A 53 -7.19 -5.26 36.88
CA PRO A 53 -7.51 -6.53 36.24
C PRO A 53 -8.85 -7.09 36.72
N GLU A 54 -9.59 -7.72 35.80
CA GLU A 54 -10.82 -8.46 36.13
C GLU A 54 -10.45 -9.67 36.99
N LEU A 55 -10.94 -9.67 38.23
CA LEU A 55 -10.80 -10.76 39.18
C LEU A 55 -11.81 -11.86 38.81
N GLU A 56 -11.34 -13.09 38.58
CA GLU A 56 -12.18 -14.27 38.36
C GLU A 56 -12.18 -15.08 39.67
N VAL A 57 -13.28 -15.77 40.01
CA VAL A 57 -13.29 -16.67 41.18
C VAL A 57 -12.39 -17.86 40.86
N ILE A 58 -11.26 -17.99 41.57
CA ILE A 58 -10.28 -19.06 41.37
C ILE A 58 -10.65 -20.29 42.22
N ASP A 59 -11.15 -20.07 43.42
CA ASP A 59 -11.46 -21.14 44.38
C ASP A 59 -12.64 -20.73 45.26
N ASP A 60 -13.53 -21.67 45.53
CA ASP A 60 -14.74 -21.47 46.33
C ASP A 60 -14.74 -22.50 47.46
N GLN A 61 -14.28 -22.08 48.64
CA GLN A 61 -14.14 -22.96 49.79
C GLN A 61 -15.26 -22.71 50.80
N ILE A 62 -16.13 -23.70 50.99
CA ILE A 62 -17.19 -23.69 51.99
C ILE A 62 -16.63 -24.22 53.31
N ALA A 63 -16.38 -23.32 54.28
CA ALA A 63 -15.99 -23.71 55.62
C ALA A 63 -17.25 -23.84 56.51
N ILE A 64 -17.64 -25.08 56.81
CA ILE A 64 -18.75 -25.37 57.72
C ILE A 64 -18.21 -25.33 59.15
N THR A 65 -18.61 -24.34 59.95
CA THR A 65 -18.25 -24.28 61.37
C THR A 65 -19.48 -24.66 62.19
N VAL A 66 -19.49 -25.86 62.77
CA VAL A 66 -20.56 -26.29 63.67
C VAL A 66 -20.29 -25.69 65.05
N LYS A 67 -21.19 -24.84 65.55
CA LYS A 67 -21.17 -24.39 66.95
C LYS A 67 -22.20 -25.21 67.72
N GLU A 68 -21.73 -26.01 68.67
CA GLU A 68 -22.61 -26.62 69.67
C GLU A 68 -22.98 -25.55 70.71
N THR A 69 -24.26 -25.16 70.73
CA THR A 69 -24.78 -24.23 71.74
C THR A 69 -25.50 -25.02 72.82
N THR A 70 -24.89 -25.16 74.00
CA THR A 70 -25.53 -25.81 75.15
C THR A 70 -26.44 -24.82 75.87
N ILE A 71 -27.76 -24.99 75.78
CA ILE A 71 -28.72 -24.23 76.60
C ILE A 71 -28.89 -24.96 77.93
N THR A 72 -28.52 -24.32 79.03
CA THR A 72 -28.82 -24.82 80.37
C THR A 72 -30.22 -24.34 80.75
N THR A 73 -31.19 -25.25 80.91
CA THR A 73 -32.53 -24.89 81.36
C THR A 73 -32.50 -24.59 82.86
N GLU A 74 -32.47 -23.32 83.24
CA GLU A 74 -32.66 -22.89 84.63
C GLU A 74 -34.15 -22.92 84.99
N THR A 75 -34.71 -24.10 85.27
CA THR A 75 -35.95 -24.17 86.06
C THR A 75 -36.02 -25.48 86.84
N PRO A 76 -35.94 -25.47 88.18
CA PRO A 76 -36.04 -26.68 88.98
C PRO A 76 -37.52 -27.11 89.08
N LEU A 77 -37.82 -28.33 88.64
CA LEU A 77 -39.08 -29.00 88.96
C LEU A 77 -39.01 -29.54 90.39
N LEU A 78 -39.86 -29.02 91.27
CA LEU A 78 -40.03 -29.50 92.64
C LEU A 78 -40.92 -30.74 92.66
N THR A 79 -40.46 -31.80 93.33
CA THR A 79 -41.29 -32.94 93.76
C THR A 79 -41.37 -32.99 95.29
N GLU A 80 -42.50 -33.46 95.83
CA GLU A 80 -42.94 -33.34 97.23
C GLU A 80 -42.01 -33.91 98.32
N ASP A 81 -40.94 -34.65 97.99
CA ASP A 81 -40.04 -35.30 98.97
C ASP A 81 -38.56 -34.86 98.90
N GLY A 82 -38.30 -33.58 98.62
CA GLY A 82 -37.09 -32.89 99.11
C GLY A 82 -35.69 -33.42 98.73
N VAL A 83 -35.53 -34.25 97.68
CA VAL A 83 -34.22 -34.69 97.18
C VAL A 83 -34.03 -34.27 95.72
N ALA A 84 -32.95 -33.54 95.44
CA ALA A 84 -32.61 -33.05 94.11
C ALA A 84 -32.03 -34.16 93.22
N VAL A 85 -32.65 -34.40 92.06
CA VAL A 85 -32.12 -35.26 91.00
C VAL A 85 -31.40 -34.38 89.97
N ALA A 86 -30.15 -34.70 89.65
CA ALA A 86 -29.38 -34.00 88.62
C ALA A 86 -29.99 -34.26 87.23
N PRO A 87 -30.29 -33.22 86.43
CA PRO A 87 -30.81 -33.42 85.07
C PRO A 87 -29.69 -33.88 84.13
N THR A 88 -29.95 -34.94 83.37
CA THR A 88 -29.15 -35.34 82.22
C THR A 88 -29.34 -34.31 81.09
N PRO A 89 -28.27 -33.78 80.47
CA PRO A 89 -28.42 -32.81 79.39
C PRO A 89 -28.97 -33.50 78.13
N GLU A 90 -30.13 -33.05 77.68
CA GLU A 90 -30.71 -33.39 76.39
C GLU A 90 -30.22 -32.37 75.36
N VAL A 91 -29.42 -32.82 74.38
CA VAL A 91 -28.81 -31.97 73.35
C VAL A 91 -29.76 -31.85 72.16
N VAL A 92 -30.31 -30.66 71.90
CA VAL A 92 -31.02 -30.36 70.65
C VAL A 92 -30.72 -28.93 70.20
N ALA A 93 -29.73 -28.79 69.31
CA ALA A 93 -29.76 -27.98 68.08
C ALA A 93 -28.32 -27.73 67.58
N ASP A 94 -27.97 -28.29 66.43
CA ASP A 94 -26.75 -27.94 65.71
C ASP A 94 -26.97 -26.61 64.97
N GLU A 95 -26.30 -25.53 65.38
CA GLU A 95 -26.30 -24.28 64.64
C GLU A 95 -25.14 -24.31 63.63
N ILE A 96 -25.48 -24.55 62.36
CA ILE A 96 -24.52 -24.66 61.26
C ILE A 96 -24.25 -23.25 60.72
N ASP A 97 -23.10 -22.65 61.09
CA ASP A 97 -22.63 -21.38 60.52
C ASP A 97 -21.81 -21.68 59.25
N ILE A 98 -22.44 -21.48 58.09
CA ILE A 98 -21.80 -21.69 56.78
C ILE A 98 -21.11 -20.39 56.37
N LYS A 99 -19.77 -20.37 56.37
CA LYS A 99 -18.97 -19.26 55.85
C LYS A 99 -18.33 -19.64 54.53
N GLU A 100 -18.78 -19.01 53.46
CA GLU A 100 -18.23 -19.14 52.10
C GLU A 100 -17.03 -18.20 51.97
N ASN A 101 -15.84 -18.75 51.72
CA ASN A 101 -14.63 -17.99 51.42
C ASN A 101 -14.32 -18.11 49.93
N VAL A 102 -14.68 -17.07 49.17
CA VAL A 102 -14.41 -16.95 47.73
C VAL A 102 -13.01 -16.35 47.53
N VAL A 103 -12.08 -17.12 46.95
CA VAL A 103 -10.74 -16.64 46.56
C VAL A 103 -10.81 -16.10 45.14
N LEU A 104 -10.86 -14.78 45.03
CA LEU A 104 -10.77 -14.06 43.77
C LEU A 104 -9.31 -13.97 43.32
N GLY A 105 -9.02 -14.31 42.06
CA GLY A 105 -7.71 -14.04 41.48
C GLY A 105 -7.71 -13.95 39.96
N GLU A 106 -6.61 -13.45 39.43
CA GLU A 106 -6.50 -13.13 38.01
C GLU A 106 -6.19 -14.38 37.19
N LYS A 107 -7.00 -14.68 36.17
CA LYS A 107 -6.65 -15.70 35.17
C LYS A 107 -5.76 -15.07 34.10
N PRO A 108 -4.46 -15.39 34.03
CA PRO A 108 -3.55 -14.73 33.10
C PRO A 108 -3.83 -15.18 31.66
N ALA A 109 -4.34 -14.27 30.81
CA ALA A 109 -4.65 -14.54 29.41
C ALA A 109 -3.40 -15.02 28.64
N LYS A 110 -3.45 -16.23 28.07
CA LYS A 110 -2.31 -16.88 27.36
C LYS A 110 -1.62 -15.91 26.38
N ALA A 111 -0.28 -15.89 26.37
CA ALA A 111 0.51 -14.93 25.58
C ALA A 111 0.16 -14.90 24.09
N TRP A 112 -0.12 -16.06 23.47
CA TRP A 112 -0.52 -16.15 22.07
C TRP A 112 -1.88 -15.49 21.79
N LYS A 113 -2.82 -15.50 22.77
CA LYS A 113 -4.12 -14.83 22.62
C LYS A 113 -3.93 -13.31 22.63
N VAL A 114 -3.06 -12.80 23.49
CA VAL A 114 -2.68 -11.37 23.52
C VAL A 114 -2.00 -10.96 22.22
N LEU A 115 -1.13 -11.81 21.66
CA LEU A 115 -0.46 -11.54 20.39
C LEU A 115 -1.41 -11.58 19.18
N LEU A 116 -2.35 -12.53 19.14
CA LEU A 116 -3.23 -12.73 17.99
C LEU A 116 -4.42 -11.78 17.97
N PHE A 117 -5.11 -11.62 19.10
CA PHE A 117 -6.29 -10.77 19.22
C PHE A 117 -5.95 -9.32 19.59
N GLY A 118 -4.80 -9.07 20.19
CA GLY A 118 -4.35 -7.72 20.55
C GLY A 118 -5.06 -7.06 21.72
N ALA A 119 -5.85 -7.81 22.49
CA ALA A 119 -6.37 -7.34 23.77
C ALA A 119 -5.22 -7.25 24.81
N PRO A 120 -4.97 -6.09 25.44
CA PRO A 120 -3.89 -5.92 26.40
C PRO A 120 -4.10 -6.74 27.67
N SER A 121 -3.01 -7.08 28.33
CA SER A 121 -3.00 -7.78 29.62
C SER A 121 -1.90 -7.24 30.53
N SER A 122 -2.29 -6.69 31.68
CA SER A 122 -1.37 -6.12 32.67
C SER A 122 -0.47 -7.18 33.31
N THR A 123 -0.91 -8.44 33.34
CA THR A 123 -0.10 -9.59 33.78
C THR A 123 0.98 -9.99 32.76
N ARG A 124 0.89 -9.52 31.51
CA ARG A 124 1.86 -9.80 30.42
C ARG A 124 2.22 -8.52 29.67
N PRO A 125 3.02 -7.62 30.27
CA PRO A 125 3.39 -6.34 29.68
C PRO A 125 4.11 -6.50 28.34
N PHE A 126 5.11 -7.40 28.27
CA PHE A 126 5.91 -7.60 27.05
C PHE A 126 5.06 -8.00 25.83
N SER A 127 4.17 -8.98 25.98
CA SER A 127 3.27 -9.40 24.89
C SER A 127 2.30 -8.29 24.48
N SER A 128 1.77 -7.52 25.45
CA SER A 128 0.89 -6.39 25.15
C SER A 128 1.60 -5.29 24.35
N PHE A 129 2.82 -4.92 24.76
CA PHE A 129 3.63 -3.93 24.05
C PHE A 129 4.08 -4.43 22.68
N LEU A 130 4.43 -5.72 22.55
CA LEU A 130 4.78 -6.30 21.27
C LEU A 130 3.61 -6.26 20.28
N THR A 131 2.40 -6.59 20.72
CA THR A 131 1.18 -6.44 19.88
C THR A 131 0.98 -4.98 19.46
N PHE A 132 1.09 -4.05 20.41
CA PHE A 132 0.95 -2.62 20.12
C PHE A 132 1.98 -2.17 19.07
N PHE A 133 3.23 -2.60 19.20
CA PHE A 133 4.29 -2.35 18.23
C PHE A 133 3.98 -2.94 16.85
N VAL A 134 3.47 -4.17 16.76
CA VAL A 134 3.03 -4.77 15.48
C VAL A 134 1.96 -3.91 14.80
N ASN A 135 0.98 -3.41 15.55
CA ASN A 135 -0.06 -2.54 14.99
C ASN A 135 0.51 -1.19 14.53
N ILE A 136 1.47 -0.61 15.27
CA ILE A 136 2.21 0.58 14.83
C ILE A 136 2.90 0.28 13.49
N VAL A 137 3.68 -0.80 13.41
CA VAL A 137 4.42 -1.15 12.20
C VAL A 137 3.47 -1.28 11.00
N LEU A 138 2.34 -1.97 11.15
CA LEU A 138 1.37 -2.10 10.06
C LEU A 138 0.82 -0.75 9.60
N VAL A 139 0.45 0.12 10.53
CA VAL A 139 -0.06 1.47 10.20
C VAL A 139 1.02 2.34 9.58
N SER A 140 2.25 2.26 10.07
CA SER A 140 3.39 2.97 9.50
C SER A 140 3.70 2.50 8.08
N LEU A 141 3.61 1.19 7.80
CA LEU A 141 3.76 0.66 6.45
C LEU A 141 2.62 1.11 5.52
N THR A 142 1.39 1.15 6.02
CA THR A 142 0.24 1.69 5.25
C THR A 142 0.45 3.16 4.92
N ALA A 143 0.93 3.95 5.89
CA ALA A 143 1.26 5.35 5.67
C ALA A 143 2.44 5.52 4.69
N ASP A 144 3.48 4.68 4.80
CA ASP A 144 4.62 4.69 3.87
C ASP A 144 4.17 4.36 2.44
N ALA A 145 3.27 3.40 2.26
CA ALA A 145 2.72 3.06 0.95
C ALA A 145 1.95 4.22 0.31
N LEU A 146 1.16 4.96 1.10
CA LEU A 146 0.32 6.05 0.60
C LEU A 146 1.09 7.35 0.38
N TYR A 147 1.91 7.75 1.35
CA TYR A 147 2.38 9.13 1.42
C TYR A 147 3.84 9.30 0.97
N ARG A 148 4.64 8.23 0.96
CA ARG A 148 6.09 8.39 0.71
C ARG A 148 6.41 8.92 -0.68
N ALA A 149 5.77 8.39 -1.71
CA ALA A 149 5.94 8.87 -3.09
C ALA A 149 5.50 10.34 -3.20
N ARG A 150 4.29 10.65 -2.74
CA ARG A 150 3.73 12.01 -2.76
C ARG A 150 4.62 13.04 -2.06
N LEU A 151 5.01 12.77 -0.81
CA LEU A 151 5.66 13.76 0.04
C LEU A 151 7.14 13.96 -0.30
N TYR A 152 7.84 12.88 -0.68
CA TYR A 152 9.29 12.92 -0.88
C TYR A 152 9.73 12.86 -2.34
N TYR A 153 8.83 12.48 -3.26
CA TYR A 153 9.15 12.31 -4.69
C TYR A 153 8.10 13.00 -5.59
N PRO A 154 7.92 14.34 -5.50
CA PRO A 154 7.06 15.08 -6.43
C PRO A 154 7.65 15.14 -7.86
N ALA A 155 8.96 14.93 -7.99
CA ALA A 155 9.70 14.88 -9.26
C ALA A 155 9.59 16.15 -10.11
N ASP A 156 9.57 17.32 -9.46
CA ASP A 156 9.37 18.62 -10.13
C ASP A 156 10.49 18.96 -11.11
N ASP A 157 11.73 18.57 -10.79
CA ASP A 157 12.96 18.79 -11.55
C ASP A 157 13.24 17.71 -12.61
N LEU A 158 12.34 16.75 -12.79
CA LEU A 158 12.52 15.62 -13.71
C LEU A 158 12.75 16.06 -15.17
N SER A 159 13.93 15.82 -15.71
CA SER A 159 14.20 15.97 -17.14
C SER A 159 14.12 14.61 -17.83
N PHE A 160 13.38 14.51 -18.94
CA PHE A 160 13.30 13.27 -19.72
C PHE A 160 13.03 13.56 -21.19
N VAL A 161 13.37 12.57 -22.02
CA VAL A 161 12.98 12.51 -23.44
C VAL A 161 12.36 11.15 -23.69
N ARG A 162 11.12 11.16 -24.17
CA ARG A 162 10.34 9.95 -24.41
C ARG A 162 10.04 9.82 -25.90
N LEU A 163 10.27 8.61 -26.43
CA LEU A 163 9.84 8.25 -27.76
C LEU A 163 8.32 7.98 -27.80
N GLY A 164 7.63 8.68 -28.69
CA GLY A 164 6.22 8.49 -28.98
C GLY A 164 6.01 7.67 -30.25
N TYR A 165 5.06 8.09 -31.08
CA TYR A 165 4.78 7.46 -32.37
C TYR A 165 5.99 7.54 -33.33
N VAL A 166 6.29 6.42 -33.99
CA VAL A 166 7.30 6.32 -35.03
C VAL A 166 6.65 5.79 -36.31
N SER A 167 6.88 6.51 -37.40
CA SER A 167 6.48 6.13 -38.75
C SER A 167 7.73 5.86 -39.61
N PRO A 168 7.57 5.38 -40.85
CA PRO A 168 8.71 5.22 -41.76
C PRO A 168 9.42 6.54 -42.10
N THR A 169 8.79 7.70 -41.92
CA THR A 169 9.31 9.00 -42.37
C THR A 169 9.47 10.04 -41.26
N GLU A 170 8.98 9.76 -40.06
CA GLU A 170 9.09 10.65 -38.91
C GLU A 170 9.00 9.90 -37.59
N ALA A 171 9.67 10.42 -36.56
CA ALA A 171 9.55 9.99 -35.18
C ALA A 171 9.11 11.18 -34.30
N LYS A 172 8.17 10.94 -33.38
CA LYS A 172 7.70 11.93 -32.41
C LYS A 172 8.38 11.71 -31.08
N PHE A 173 8.84 12.80 -30.46
CA PHE A 173 9.42 12.81 -29.13
C PHE A 173 8.66 13.78 -28.23
N LEU A 174 8.52 13.41 -26.96
CA LEU A 174 8.10 14.31 -25.90
C LEU A 174 9.31 14.60 -25.02
N ILE A 175 9.65 15.88 -24.90
CA ILE A 175 10.78 16.35 -24.10
C ILE A 175 10.22 17.12 -22.91
N ARG A 176 10.71 16.82 -21.70
CA ARG A 176 10.49 17.63 -20.50
C ARG A 176 11.84 18.14 -20.01
N GLU A 177 11.98 19.46 -19.86
CA GLU A 177 13.17 20.08 -19.27
C GLU A 177 12.78 21.30 -18.44
N PRO A 178 12.78 21.18 -17.10
CA PRO A 178 12.50 22.31 -16.22
C PRO A 178 13.64 23.34 -16.15
N ASP A 179 14.90 22.91 -16.29
CA ASP A 179 16.07 23.76 -16.12
C ASP A 179 16.32 24.63 -17.36
N GLN A 180 15.96 25.91 -17.25
CA GLN A 180 16.12 26.87 -18.33
C GLN A 180 17.59 27.16 -18.67
N ALA A 181 18.54 26.84 -17.79
CA ALA A 181 19.97 26.98 -18.09
C ALA A 181 20.46 25.94 -19.12
N LYS A 182 19.70 24.86 -19.34
CA LYS A 182 19.99 23.82 -20.35
C LYS A 182 19.32 24.09 -21.70
N MET A 183 18.61 25.21 -21.84
CA MET A 183 17.94 25.60 -23.08
C MET A 183 18.87 26.45 -23.98
N PRO A 184 18.73 26.39 -25.32
CA PRO A 184 17.84 25.50 -26.07
C PRO A 184 18.37 24.07 -26.11
N ILE A 185 17.44 23.10 -26.15
CA ILE A 185 17.80 21.70 -26.37
C ILE A 185 17.98 21.46 -27.87
N THR A 186 19.15 20.96 -28.27
CA THR A 186 19.39 20.46 -29.62
C THR A 186 19.16 18.95 -29.65
N PHE A 187 18.47 18.46 -30.68
CA PHE A 187 18.23 17.05 -30.89
C PHE A 187 19.02 16.58 -32.11
N GLU A 188 19.84 15.56 -31.93
CA GLU A 188 20.64 14.96 -32.98
C GLU A 188 20.30 13.48 -33.14
N ILE A 189 20.39 12.99 -34.37
CA ILE A 189 20.10 11.60 -34.72
C ILE A 189 21.10 11.08 -35.76
N HIS A 190 21.40 9.79 -35.74
CA HIS A 190 22.05 9.10 -36.84
C HIS A 190 21.56 7.66 -36.98
N ILE A 191 21.97 6.99 -38.06
CA ILE A 191 21.69 5.58 -38.31
C ILE A 191 22.73 4.74 -37.57
N LYS A 192 22.26 3.79 -36.76
CA LYS A 192 23.12 2.88 -35.97
C LYS A 192 23.85 1.87 -36.86
N ASP A 193 23.13 1.30 -37.83
CA ASP A 193 23.62 0.26 -38.74
C ASP A 193 23.68 0.80 -40.19
N PRO A 194 24.59 1.73 -40.50
CA PRO A 194 24.66 2.35 -41.81
C PRO A 194 25.14 1.36 -42.88
N GLN A 195 24.53 1.40 -44.06
CA GLN A 195 24.94 0.67 -45.26
C GLN A 195 25.60 1.65 -46.27
N PRO A 196 26.94 1.73 -46.32
CA PRO A 196 27.64 2.56 -47.31
C PRO A 196 27.37 2.11 -48.75
N PRO A 197 27.43 3.01 -49.76
CA PRO A 197 27.80 4.42 -49.68
C PRO A 197 26.60 5.37 -49.43
N PHE A 198 25.39 4.86 -49.24
CA PHE A 198 24.16 5.67 -49.22
C PHE A 198 23.81 6.21 -47.84
N ASP A 199 24.23 5.54 -46.77
CA ASP A 199 23.92 5.95 -45.41
C ASP A 199 25.04 6.82 -44.80
N ASN A 200 24.64 7.92 -44.16
CA ASN A 200 25.55 8.81 -43.44
C ASN A 200 25.69 8.36 -41.98
N THR A 201 26.93 8.22 -41.50
CA THR A 201 27.26 7.79 -40.14
C THR A 201 27.41 8.95 -39.15
N LEU A 202 27.35 10.20 -39.63
CA LEU A 202 27.52 11.39 -38.80
C LEU A 202 26.22 11.75 -38.08
N TRP A 203 26.36 12.27 -36.86
CA TRP A 203 25.27 12.89 -36.12
C TRP A 203 24.71 14.08 -36.90
N GLN A 204 23.39 14.07 -37.14
CA GLN A 204 22.71 15.14 -37.85
C GLN A 204 21.75 15.87 -36.91
N PRO A 205 21.73 17.22 -36.93
CA PRO A 205 20.72 17.96 -36.20
C PRO A 205 19.35 17.68 -36.82
N ALA A 206 18.44 17.16 -36.00
CA ALA A 206 17.10 16.73 -36.42
C ALA A 206 15.99 17.64 -35.88
N GLY A 207 16.34 18.57 -35.00
CA GLY A 207 15.43 19.55 -34.42
C GLY A 207 15.91 20.06 -33.07
N GLY A 208 15.00 20.64 -32.30
CA GLY A 208 15.30 21.13 -30.96
C GLY A 208 14.12 21.86 -30.33
N VAL A 209 14.25 22.13 -29.04
CA VAL A 209 13.26 22.85 -28.23
C VAL A 209 13.89 24.15 -27.75
N ARG A 210 13.29 25.29 -28.10
CA ARG A 210 13.87 26.62 -27.78
C ARG A 210 13.69 27.00 -26.31
N TRP A 211 12.51 26.72 -25.76
CA TRP A 211 12.14 27.03 -24.38
C TRP A 211 11.01 26.10 -23.94
N THR A 212 10.84 25.95 -22.63
CA THR A 212 9.76 25.20 -21.97
C THR A 212 9.18 26.08 -20.85
N ALA A 213 7.95 25.82 -20.41
CA ALA A 213 7.35 26.61 -19.34
C ALA A 213 6.46 25.78 -18.41
N ASN A 214 6.27 26.30 -17.20
CA ASN A 214 5.42 25.66 -16.19
C ASN A 214 3.96 25.45 -16.65
N THR A 215 3.47 26.29 -17.56
CA THR A 215 2.11 26.14 -18.12
C THR A 215 1.91 24.81 -18.84
N THR A 216 2.96 24.20 -19.38
CA THR A 216 2.94 22.87 -20.02
C THR A 216 3.65 21.79 -19.19
N ASP A 217 3.89 22.04 -17.90
CA ASP A 217 4.77 21.20 -17.06
C ASP A 217 6.17 21.03 -17.68
N PHE A 218 6.67 22.09 -18.30
CA PHE A 218 7.96 22.14 -18.98
C PHE A 218 8.12 21.12 -20.11
N THR A 219 7.00 20.68 -20.71
CA THR A 219 7.00 19.74 -21.84
C THR A 219 6.92 20.43 -23.19
N ALA A 220 7.52 19.81 -24.21
CA ALA A 220 7.44 20.17 -25.61
C ALA A 220 7.48 18.91 -26.50
N ALA A 221 6.66 18.89 -27.54
CA ALA A 221 6.67 17.83 -28.54
C ALA A 221 7.61 18.20 -29.70
N LEU A 222 8.42 17.24 -30.16
CA LEU A 222 9.32 17.37 -31.29
C LEU A 222 8.98 16.33 -32.35
N SER A 223 8.93 16.77 -33.61
CA SER A 223 8.76 15.88 -34.77
C SER A 223 10.07 15.83 -35.54
N VAL A 224 10.69 14.66 -35.57
CA VAL A 224 11.99 14.43 -36.21
C VAL A 224 11.76 13.72 -37.55
N PRO A 225 12.11 14.33 -38.70
CA PRO A 225 12.00 13.68 -39.99
C PRO A 225 13.06 12.57 -40.13
N LEU A 226 12.67 11.44 -40.70
CA LEU A 226 13.54 10.32 -41.04
C LEU A 226 13.76 10.31 -42.55
N GLN A 227 15.03 10.34 -42.98
CA GLN A 227 15.39 10.52 -44.39
C GLN A 227 15.27 9.23 -45.23
N HIS A 228 15.08 8.08 -44.60
CA HIS A 228 15.11 6.77 -45.26
C HIS A 228 13.74 6.13 -45.22
N SER A 229 13.29 5.58 -46.37
CA SER A 229 11.99 4.91 -46.50
C SER A 229 11.99 3.44 -46.07
N GLN A 230 13.17 2.87 -45.87
CA GLN A 230 13.38 1.50 -45.39
C GLN A 230 13.49 1.44 -43.88
N GLN A 231 13.36 0.23 -43.34
CA GLN A 231 13.48 -0.02 -41.91
C GLN A 231 14.92 0.22 -41.45
N ARG A 232 15.12 1.10 -40.45
CA ARG A 232 16.45 1.46 -39.94
C ARG A 232 16.43 1.58 -38.42
N ARG A 233 17.58 1.26 -37.81
CA ARG A 233 17.85 1.56 -36.41
C ARG A 233 18.51 2.93 -36.32
N TYR A 234 18.00 3.76 -35.44
CA TYR A 234 18.48 5.10 -35.18
C TYR A 234 18.96 5.21 -33.74
N GLU A 235 20.05 5.95 -33.53
CA GLU A 235 20.43 6.44 -32.21
C GLU A 235 20.20 7.95 -32.19
N TRP A 236 19.73 8.44 -31.04
CA TRP A 236 19.46 9.85 -30.84
C TRP A 236 20.11 10.35 -29.55
N ARG A 237 20.42 11.64 -29.52
CA ARG A 237 20.93 12.32 -28.34
C ARG A 237 20.47 13.76 -28.28
N THR A 238 20.49 14.32 -27.08
CA THR A 238 20.16 15.72 -26.83
C THR A 238 21.29 16.46 -26.10
N SER A 239 21.34 17.78 -26.24
CA SER A 239 22.34 18.61 -25.54
C SER A 239 22.25 18.57 -24.02
N ASN A 240 21.09 18.20 -23.46
CA ASN A 240 20.88 18.01 -22.02
C ASN A 240 21.15 16.57 -21.55
N ASN A 241 21.98 15.82 -22.28
CA ASN A 241 22.52 14.51 -21.89
C ASN A 241 21.49 13.37 -21.82
N HIS A 242 20.42 13.43 -22.62
CA HIS A 242 19.57 12.26 -22.88
C HIS A 242 20.00 11.57 -24.16
N THR A 243 19.88 10.25 -24.17
CA THR A 243 20.21 9.41 -25.33
C THR A 243 19.25 8.25 -25.42
N GLY A 244 19.12 7.65 -26.59
CA GLY A 244 18.34 6.43 -26.76
C GLY A 244 18.43 5.91 -28.18
N GLU A 245 17.72 4.83 -28.43
CA GLU A 245 17.74 4.13 -29.70
C GLU A 245 16.32 3.73 -30.09
N PHE A 246 16.03 3.66 -31.39
CA PHE A 246 14.76 3.10 -31.84
C PHE A 246 14.85 2.53 -33.24
N MET A 247 13.86 1.73 -33.60
CA MET A 247 13.72 1.17 -34.94
C MET A 247 12.52 1.83 -35.62
N SER A 248 12.70 2.32 -36.85
CA SER A 248 11.54 2.71 -37.67
C SER A 248 10.73 1.46 -38.04
N PRO A 249 9.41 1.56 -38.20
CA PRO A 249 8.62 0.45 -38.73
C PRO A 249 8.87 0.27 -40.24
N PRO A 250 8.58 -0.91 -40.81
CA PRO A 250 8.57 -1.08 -42.26
C PRO A 250 7.49 -0.19 -42.89
N LYS A 251 7.67 0.16 -44.16
CA LYS A 251 6.64 0.86 -44.92
C LYS A 251 5.38 0.00 -45.02
N ALA A 252 4.21 0.63 -44.99
CA ALA A 252 2.94 -0.06 -45.20
C ALA A 252 2.98 -0.90 -46.50
N GLY A 253 2.61 -2.18 -46.38
CA GLY A 253 2.68 -3.15 -47.48
C GLY A 253 4.05 -3.81 -47.70
N SER A 254 5.07 -3.49 -46.89
CA SER A 254 6.39 -4.13 -46.92
C SER A 254 6.59 -5.05 -45.71
N MET A 255 7.30 -6.17 -45.90
CA MET A 255 7.70 -7.05 -44.81
C MET A 255 8.81 -6.40 -43.96
N PRO A 256 8.86 -6.66 -42.64
CA PRO A 256 9.99 -6.26 -41.80
C PRO A 256 11.32 -6.80 -42.33
N GLU A 257 12.37 -5.97 -42.30
CA GLU A 257 13.74 -6.40 -42.64
C GLU A 257 14.43 -7.09 -41.46
N TYR A 258 13.97 -6.80 -40.24
CA TYR A 258 14.49 -7.36 -38.99
C TYR A 258 13.60 -8.49 -38.46
N HIS A 259 14.13 -9.26 -37.50
CA HIS A 259 13.39 -10.31 -36.78
C HIS A 259 12.74 -11.37 -37.70
N ASP A 260 13.46 -11.79 -38.75
CA ASP A 260 13.01 -12.81 -39.72
C ASP A 260 11.66 -12.48 -40.38
N GLY A 261 11.40 -11.19 -40.64
CA GLY A 261 10.16 -10.73 -41.26
C GLY A 261 8.96 -10.69 -40.32
N LYS A 262 9.15 -10.86 -39.01
CA LYS A 262 8.07 -10.82 -38.01
C LYS A 262 7.78 -9.38 -37.59
N PHE A 263 6.48 -9.07 -37.54
CA PHE A 263 5.99 -7.79 -37.03
C PHE A 263 5.40 -7.99 -35.63
N THR A 264 6.22 -7.75 -34.60
CA THR A 264 5.83 -7.90 -33.19
C THR A 264 5.52 -6.54 -32.57
N PHE A 265 4.41 -6.46 -31.85
CA PHE A 265 4.09 -5.32 -30.98
C PHE A 265 3.59 -5.82 -29.63
N LEU A 266 3.72 -4.97 -28.61
CA LEU A 266 3.24 -5.25 -27.27
C LEU A 266 1.92 -4.54 -27.04
N SER A 267 1.05 -5.14 -26.23
CA SER A 267 -0.15 -4.49 -25.72
C SER A 267 -0.18 -4.67 -24.22
N THR A 268 -0.35 -3.57 -23.49
CA THR A 268 -0.45 -3.56 -22.04
C THR A 268 -1.31 -2.38 -21.59
N SER A 269 -1.77 -2.44 -20.34
CA SER A 269 -2.45 -1.37 -19.62
C SER A 269 -2.01 -1.40 -18.16
N CYS A 270 -2.56 -0.52 -17.33
CA CYS A 270 -2.54 -0.64 -15.88
C CYS A 270 -1.14 -0.60 -15.25
N ILE A 271 -0.52 0.57 -15.23
CA ILE A 271 0.72 0.81 -14.47
C ILE A 271 0.36 1.13 -13.03
N LEU A 272 0.40 0.10 -12.17
CA LEU A 272 0.19 0.28 -10.74
C LEU A 272 1.54 0.44 -10.01
N PRO A 273 1.87 1.64 -9.49
CA PRO A 273 3.12 1.86 -8.79
C PRO A 273 3.17 1.07 -7.48
N ARG A 274 4.36 0.56 -7.16
CA ARG A 274 4.69 -0.09 -5.88
C ARG A 274 3.75 -1.22 -5.48
N PHE A 275 3.15 -1.91 -6.45
CA PHE A 275 2.31 -3.08 -6.22
C PHE A 275 2.93 -4.34 -6.83
N PRO A 276 3.06 -5.45 -6.06
CA PRO A 276 2.76 -5.57 -4.64
C PRO A 276 3.72 -4.74 -3.76
N TYR A 277 3.23 -4.24 -2.63
CA TYR A 277 3.99 -3.35 -1.74
C TYR A 277 5.23 -4.02 -1.15
N ASN A 278 6.36 -3.32 -1.23
CA ASN A 278 7.61 -3.67 -0.58
C ASN A 278 8.24 -2.43 0.08
N PRO A 279 8.45 -2.41 1.41
CA PRO A 279 9.04 -1.26 2.09
C PRO A 279 10.52 -1.02 1.75
N LEU A 280 11.21 -2.05 1.25
CA LEU A 280 12.63 -1.99 0.89
C LEU A 280 12.87 -1.59 -0.57
N ASP A 281 11.82 -1.58 -1.41
CA ASP A 281 11.91 -1.16 -2.81
C ASP A 281 11.82 0.38 -2.93
N HIS A 282 12.23 0.91 -4.07
CA HIS A 282 12.13 2.34 -4.35
C HIS A 282 10.65 2.80 -4.26
N PRO A 283 10.35 3.98 -3.69
CA PRO A 283 8.96 4.44 -3.54
C PRO A 283 8.20 4.63 -4.87
N LEU A 284 8.93 4.89 -5.95
CA LEU A 284 8.40 4.99 -7.32
C LEU A 284 8.59 3.70 -8.14
N ALA A 285 9.00 2.59 -7.54
CA ALA A 285 9.19 1.33 -8.25
C ALA A 285 7.90 0.88 -8.94
N ILE A 286 8.03 0.32 -10.14
CA ILE A 286 6.92 -0.28 -10.90
C ILE A 286 7.35 -1.71 -11.25
N PRO A 287 7.07 -2.70 -10.37
CA PRO A 287 7.53 -4.08 -10.56
C PRO A 287 7.12 -4.68 -11.91
N GLY A 288 5.92 -4.35 -12.41
CA GLY A 288 5.45 -4.80 -13.72
C GLY A 288 6.37 -4.35 -14.87
N LEU A 289 6.82 -3.10 -14.87
CA LEU A 289 7.76 -2.58 -15.86
C LEU A 289 9.15 -3.22 -15.72
N ARG A 290 9.60 -3.48 -14.49
CA ARG A 290 10.86 -4.21 -14.24
C ARG A 290 10.84 -5.61 -14.86
N HIS A 291 9.74 -6.34 -14.72
CA HIS A 291 9.57 -7.65 -15.36
C HIS A 291 9.53 -7.54 -16.88
N LEU A 292 8.85 -6.52 -17.40
CA LEU A 292 8.75 -6.27 -18.84
C LEU A 292 10.09 -5.91 -19.46
N ALA A 293 10.90 -5.08 -18.79
CA ALA A 293 12.24 -4.69 -19.22
C ALA A 293 13.13 -5.91 -19.49
N ASN A 294 13.05 -6.93 -18.62
CA ASN A 294 13.80 -8.17 -18.78
C ASN A 294 13.35 -9.00 -20.00
N LYS A 295 12.11 -8.81 -20.47
CA LYS A 295 11.54 -9.60 -21.58
C LYS A 295 11.62 -8.89 -22.93
N ILE A 296 11.60 -7.56 -22.97
CA ILE A 296 11.64 -6.78 -24.22
C ILE A 296 12.76 -7.22 -25.19
N PRO A 297 14.01 -7.46 -24.75
CA PRO A 297 15.09 -7.85 -25.66
C PRO A 297 14.84 -9.17 -26.40
N GLU A 298 14.08 -10.09 -25.79
CA GLU A 298 13.75 -11.41 -26.37
C GLU A 298 12.59 -11.32 -27.38
N LEU A 299 11.73 -10.29 -27.27
CA LEU A 299 10.47 -10.21 -28.03
C LEU A 299 10.64 -9.60 -29.43
N GLY A 300 11.66 -8.75 -29.62
CA GLY A 300 11.84 -8.02 -30.89
C GLY A 300 10.65 -7.10 -31.22
N ALA A 301 10.05 -6.50 -30.18
CA ALA A 301 8.90 -5.62 -30.34
C ALA A 301 9.27 -4.30 -31.03
N GLN A 302 8.46 -3.86 -31.98
CA GLN A 302 8.67 -2.61 -32.72
C GLN A 302 8.05 -1.40 -32.01
N PHE A 303 6.92 -1.61 -31.34
CA PHE A 303 6.24 -0.60 -30.53
C PHE A 303 5.35 -1.28 -29.48
N MET A 304 4.83 -0.45 -28.57
CA MET A 304 3.88 -0.81 -27.53
C MET A 304 2.61 0.02 -27.68
N LEU A 305 1.47 -0.67 -27.69
CA LEU A 305 0.17 -0.09 -27.43
C LEU A 305 -0.07 -0.08 -25.92
N PHE A 306 -0.14 1.12 -25.36
CA PHE A 306 -0.49 1.31 -23.97
C PHE A 306 -1.95 1.75 -23.88
N LEU A 307 -2.81 0.84 -23.39
CA LEU A 307 -4.28 0.96 -23.47
C LEU A 307 -4.90 1.66 -22.27
N GLY A 308 -4.17 2.58 -21.63
CA GLY A 308 -4.64 3.38 -20.51
C GLY A 308 -4.27 2.83 -19.13
N ASP A 309 -4.78 3.51 -18.11
CA ASP A 309 -4.33 3.41 -16.72
C ASP A 309 -2.82 3.67 -16.55
N PHE A 310 -2.32 4.73 -17.17
CA PHE A 310 -0.93 5.16 -17.03
C PHE A 310 -0.65 5.70 -15.63
N ILE A 311 -1.65 6.37 -15.05
CA ILE A 311 -1.67 6.81 -13.66
C ILE A 311 -2.98 6.36 -13.03
N TYR A 312 -3.00 6.35 -11.70
CA TYR A 312 -4.18 6.01 -10.90
C TYR A 312 -4.50 7.18 -9.97
N VAL A 313 -5.32 8.13 -10.43
CA VAL A 313 -5.57 9.36 -9.65
C VAL A 313 -6.51 9.18 -8.46
N ASP A 314 -7.26 8.10 -8.45
CA ASP A 314 -8.35 7.82 -7.53
C ASP A 314 -8.07 6.69 -6.54
N VAL A 315 -7.10 5.83 -6.82
CA VAL A 315 -6.76 4.67 -5.97
C VAL A 315 -5.27 4.66 -5.58
N PRO A 316 -4.93 4.12 -4.40
CA PRO A 316 -5.85 3.64 -3.36
C PRO A 316 -6.56 4.76 -2.58
N GLU A 317 -6.18 6.02 -2.78
CA GLU A 317 -6.85 7.17 -2.18
C GLU A 317 -6.73 8.37 -3.14
N ARG A 318 -7.83 9.09 -3.36
CA ARG A 318 -7.82 10.31 -4.16
C ARG A 318 -7.41 11.49 -3.28
N PHE A 319 -6.18 11.98 -3.46
CA PHE A 319 -5.69 13.13 -2.68
C PHE A 319 -6.18 14.49 -3.20
N GLY A 320 -6.65 14.56 -4.45
CA GLY A 320 -7.15 15.81 -5.02
C GLY A 320 -7.57 15.68 -6.48
N SER A 321 -7.94 16.82 -7.07
CA SER A 321 -8.32 16.95 -8.48
C SER A 321 -7.63 18.13 -9.18
N SER A 322 -6.65 18.76 -8.54
CA SER A 322 -5.90 19.87 -9.12
C SER A 322 -5.04 19.42 -10.29
N VAL A 323 -4.77 20.28 -11.27
CA VAL A 323 -3.89 19.97 -12.41
C VAL A 323 -2.51 19.49 -11.95
N GLU A 324 -2.00 20.06 -10.86
CA GLU A 324 -0.71 19.67 -10.28
C GLU A 324 -0.71 18.24 -9.74
N GLU A 325 -1.84 17.77 -9.21
CA GLU A 325 -1.99 16.38 -8.74
C GLU A 325 -1.77 15.38 -9.89
N TYR A 326 -2.38 15.64 -11.04
CA TYR A 326 -2.20 14.80 -12.24
C TYR A 326 -0.75 14.87 -12.71
N ARG A 327 -0.18 16.08 -12.82
CA ARG A 327 1.19 16.27 -13.30
C ARG A 327 2.19 15.54 -12.41
N MET A 328 2.09 15.68 -11.10
CA MET A 328 2.92 14.97 -10.14
C MET A 328 2.88 13.45 -10.36
N GLN A 329 1.69 12.86 -10.54
CA GLN A 329 1.57 11.42 -10.77
C GLN A 329 2.19 10.98 -12.11
N TYR A 330 2.00 11.76 -13.18
CA TYR A 330 2.69 11.51 -14.45
C TYR A 330 4.22 11.57 -14.27
N ARG A 331 4.73 12.62 -13.59
CA ARG A 331 6.17 12.76 -13.29
C ARG A 331 6.69 11.60 -12.46
N GLN A 332 5.93 11.13 -11.48
CA GLN A 332 6.31 9.98 -10.65
C GLN A 332 6.46 8.69 -11.47
N VAL A 333 5.58 8.44 -12.44
CA VAL A 333 5.73 7.29 -13.34
C VAL A 333 6.99 7.44 -14.20
N TYR A 334 7.21 8.62 -14.80
CA TYR A 334 8.40 8.88 -15.62
C TYR A 334 9.71 8.89 -14.80
N ALA A 335 9.66 9.29 -13.53
CA ALA A 335 10.79 9.30 -12.60
C ALA A 335 11.07 7.92 -11.99
N SER A 336 10.23 6.92 -12.28
CA SER A 336 10.45 5.56 -11.81
C SER A 336 11.78 5.01 -12.33
N PRO A 337 12.60 4.36 -11.49
CA PRO A 337 13.81 3.69 -11.97
C PRO A 337 13.48 2.54 -12.95
N ASP A 338 12.26 2.03 -12.93
CA ASP A 338 11.81 0.94 -13.80
C ASP A 338 11.24 1.44 -15.15
N TRP A 339 11.10 2.76 -15.34
CA TRP A 339 10.57 3.36 -16.58
C TRP A 339 11.56 3.32 -17.74
N ALA A 340 12.75 3.88 -17.55
CA ALA A 340 13.75 4.04 -18.61
C ALA A 340 14.13 2.71 -19.30
N PRO A 341 14.32 1.58 -18.58
CA PRO A 341 14.63 0.30 -19.21
C PRO A 341 13.57 -0.21 -20.21
N VAL A 342 12.32 0.25 -20.11
CA VAL A 342 11.21 -0.17 -20.97
C VAL A 342 10.93 0.87 -22.07
N ALA A 343 10.88 2.14 -21.69
CA ALA A 343 10.30 3.18 -22.53
C ALA A 343 11.30 4.08 -23.25
N GLN A 344 12.59 4.03 -22.88
CA GLN A 344 13.61 4.86 -23.53
C GLN A 344 13.78 4.51 -25.01
N ASN A 345 13.72 3.21 -25.32
CA ASN A 345 14.09 2.67 -26.63
C ASN A 345 12.92 2.04 -27.41
N LEU A 346 11.74 1.94 -26.80
CA LEU A 346 10.55 1.37 -27.42
C LEU A 346 9.54 2.49 -27.68
N SER A 347 8.94 2.50 -28.87
CA SER A 347 7.87 3.45 -29.20
C SER A 347 6.62 3.12 -28.40
N TRP A 348 6.06 4.09 -27.67
CA TRP A 348 4.78 3.92 -26.95
C TRP A 348 3.68 4.77 -27.57
N ILE A 349 2.61 4.12 -27.99
CA ILE A 349 1.37 4.74 -28.45
C ILE A 349 0.35 4.61 -27.32
N HIS A 350 -0.06 5.76 -26.77
CA HIS A 350 -0.94 5.80 -25.60
C HIS A 350 -2.37 6.06 -26.00
N VAL A 351 -3.26 5.38 -25.29
CA VAL A 351 -4.68 5.70 -25.15
C VAL A 351 -4.94 6.01 -23.67
N LEU A 352 -5.96 6.80 -23.37
CA LEU A 352 -6.40 7.07 -22.00
C LEU A 352 -7.51 6.08 -21.60
N ASP A 353 -7.60 5.76 -20.32
CA ASP A 353 -8.71 5.03 -19.72
C ASP A 353 -9.28 5.82 -18.51
N ASP A 354 -10.15 5.20 -17.72
CA ASP A 354 -10.93 5.85 -16.67
C ASP A 354 -10.07 6.38 -15.50
N HIS A 355 -9.00 5.67 -15.11
CA HIS A 355 -8.14 6.05 -14.00
C HIS A 355 -7.24 7.27 -14.28
N GLU A 356 -7.12 7.73 -15.53
CA GLU A 356 -6.45 8.99 -15.87
C GLU A 356 -7.34 10.24 -15.75
N ILE A 357 -8.65 10.08 -15.51
CA ILE A 357 -9.59 11.20 -15.41
C ILE A 357 -10.35 11.12 -14.08
N SER A 358 -11.05 10.00 -13.85
CA SER A 358 -11.84 9.61 -12.67
C SER A 358 -12.85 8.56 -13.13
N HIS A 359 -13.11 7.52 -12.31
CA HIS A 359 -14.16 6.48 -12.48
C HIS A 359 -15.60 6.94 -12.77
N LEU A 360 -15.87 8.25 -12.86
CA LEU A 360 -17.21 8.85 -12.94
C LEU A 360 -17.48 9.57 -14.28
N LEU A 361 -16.75 9.25 -15.36
CA LEU A 361 -16.97 9.86 -16.67
C LEU A 361 -18.08 9.21 -17.53
N HIS A 362 -18.95 8.39 -16.93
CA HIS A 362 -20.18 7.92 -17.55
C HIS A 362 -21.43 8.40 -16.81
N ILE A 363 -21.62 9.73 -16.80
CA ILE A 363 -22.96 10.30 -16.94
C ILE A 363 -22.98 10.95 -18.32
N ILE A 364 -23.35 10.16 -19.33
CA ILE A 364 -23.82 10.70 -20.61
C ILE A 364 -25.10 11.47 -20.25
N PRO A 365 -25.18 12.82 -20.42
CA PRO A 365 -26.48 13.45 -20.44
C PRO A 365 -27.12 12.96 -21.73
N SER A 366 -28.06 12.03 -21.61
CA SER A 366 -29.07 11.83 -22.63
C SER A 366 -29.80 13.17 -22.78
N PHE A 367 -29.36 13.98 -23.74
CA PHE A 367 -30.13 15.10 -24.25
C PHE A 367 -31.34 14.52 -24.97
N SER A 368 -32.51 14.68 -24.34
CA SER A 368 -33.82 14.61 -24.99
C SER A 368 -34.09 15.87 -25.80
#